data_AF-A0A1E4ZI85-F1
#
_entry.id   AF-A0A1E4ZI85-F1
#
_cell.length_a   1.000
_cell.length_b   1.000
_cell.length_c   1.000
_cell.angle_alpha   90.00
_cell.angle_beta   90.00
_cell.angle_gamma   90.00
#
_symmetry.space_group_name_H-M   'P 1'
#
loop_
_entity.id
_entity.type
_entity.pdbx_description
1 polymer ?
#
loop_
_entity_poly.entity_id
_entity_poly.type
_entity_poly.pdbx_seq_one_letter_code
_entity_poly.pdbx_strand_id
1 'polypeptide(L)'
;MSRVTDNEVRGIITTSLADLSTFRNTASRLVESKLDSSGLDEALLKDIEMYLTAHLITLSNGIIESEKLGDASVSYKVPNCNLLMSTYFGQIASSLDPTGILQNMGKKSIIFKGGVCSH
;
A
#
# COMPACT_ATOMS: atom_id res chain seq x y z
N MET A 1 -5.78 -17.34 -2.62
CA MET A 1 -5.32 -17.62 -1.22
C MET A 1 -4.04 -16.81 -1.03
N SER A 2 -3.82 -16.19 0.14
CA SER A 2 -2.64 -15.35 0.34
C SER A 2 -1.34 -16.15 0.20
N ARG A 3 -0.42 -15.67 -0.66
CA ARG A 3 0.89 -16.28 -0.96
C ARG A 3 1.95 -15.96 0.10
N VAL A 4 1.69 -14.95 0.92
CA VAL A 4 2.60 -14.42 1.95
C VAL A 4 2.13 -14.88 3.32
N THR A 5 3.03 -15.11 4.26
CA THR A 5 2.73 -15.45 5.66
C THR A 5 2.81 -14.24 6.60
N ASP A 6 2.19 -14.34 7.78
CA ASP A 6 2.24 -13.26 8.78
C ASP A 6 3.67 -12.94 9.23
N ASN A 7 4.54 -13.95 9.32
CA ASN A 7 5.94 -13.76 9.69
C ASN A 7 6.71 -12.94 8.64
N GLU A 8 6.47 -13.17 7.35
CA GLU A 8 7.12 -12.42 6.28
C GLU A 8 6.70 -10.95 6.29
N VAL A 9 5.40 -10.68 6.52
CA VAL A 9 4.91 -9.30 6.68
C VAL A 9 5.52 -8.64 7.92
N ARG A 10 5.55 -9.32 9.07
CA ARG A 10 6.19 -8.80 10.29
C ARG A 10 7.69 -8.60 10.15
N GLY A 11 8.34 -9.22 9.17
CA GLY A 11 9.74 -8.98 8.82
C GLY A 11 9.98 -7.58 8.23
N ILE A 12 8.97 -6.96 7.61
CA ILE A 12 9.10 -5.66 6.95
C ILE A 12 8.36 -4.51 7.65
N ILE A 13 7.34 -4.81 8.48
CA ILE A 13 6.57 -3.80 9.21
C ILE A 13 6.42 -4.16 10.68
N THR A 14 6.69 -3.18 11.55
CA THR A 14 6.42 -3.28 12.99
C THR A 14 4.95 -2.97 13.24
N THR A 15 4.18 -3.98 13.67
CA THR A 15 2.75 -3.83 13.99
C THR A 15 2.38 -4.63 15.23
N SER A 16 1.53 -4.04 16.08
CA SER A 16 0.99 -4.68 17.29
C SER A 16 -0.29 -5.49 17.02
N LEU A 17 -0.77 -5.51 15.77
CA LEU A 17 -1.95 -6.26 15.39
C LEU A 17 -1.72 -7.76 15.58
N ALA A 18 -2.68 -8.44 16.22
CA ALA A 18 -2.62 -9.89 16.45
C ALA A 18 -2.89 -10.67 15.16
N ASP A 19 -3.84 -10.21 14.35
CA ASP A 19 -4.29 -10.89 13.13
C ASP A 19 -4.06 -10.01 11.89
N LEU A 20 -3.30 -10.53 10.91
CA LEU A 20 -3.01 -9.87 9.64
C LEU A 20 -3.76 -10.49 8.45
N SER A 21 -4.56 -11.53 8.69
CA SER A 21 -5.23 -12.34 7.67
C SER A 21 -6.16 -11.51 6.79
N THR A 22 -6.86 -10.53 7.36
CA THR A 22 -7.79 -9.68 6.60
C THR A 22 -7.04 -8.80 5.59
N PHE A 23 -5.91 -8.23 6.00
CA PHE A 23 -5.06 -7.41 5.14
C PHE A 23 -4.42 -8.25 4.04
N ARG A 24 -3.89 -9.42 4.40
CA ARG A 24 -3.33 -10.40 3.47
C ARG A 24 -4.33 -10.88 2.44
N ASN A 25 -5.54 -11.25 2.87
CA ASN A 25 -6.61 -11.67 1.96
C ASN A 25 -7.03 -10.54 1.02
N THR A 26 -7.05 -9.30 1.51
CA THR A 26 -7.36 -8.13 0.68
C THR A 26 -6.26 -7.89 -0.36
N ALA A 27 -4.99 -7.96 0.05
CA ALA A 27 -3.85 -7.82 -0.85
C ALA A 27 -3.82 -8.93 -1.91
N SER A 28 -4.02 -10.18 -1.49
CA SER A 28 -4.09 -11.35 -2.38
C SER A 28 -5.19 -11.18 -3.44
N ARG A 29 -6.40 -10.76 -3.05
CA ARG A 29 -7.49 -10.48 -4.00
C ARG A 29 -7.18 -9.34 -4.96
N LEU A 30 -6.44 -8.32 -4.52
CA LEU A 30 -6.03 -7.21 -5.38
C LEU A 30 -4.99 -7.66 -6.41
N VAL A 31 -4.01 -8.46 -5.99
CA VAL A 31 -3.00 -9.05 -6.88
C VAL A 31 -3.66 -10.01 -7.87
N GLU A 32 -4.51 -10.93 -7.40
CA GLU A 32 -5.27 -11.87 -8.26
C GLU A 32 -6.19 -11.12 -9.24
N SER A 33 -6.85 -10.03 -8.82
CA SER A 33 -7.76 -9.30 -9.70
C SER A 33 -7.05 -8.47 -10.79
N LYS A 34 -5.77 -8.11 -10.59
CA LYS A 34 -5.11 -7.07 -11.39
C LYS A 34 -3.84 -7.52 -12.08
N LEU A 35 -3.10 -8.43 -11.46
CA LEU A 35 -1.76 -8.83 -11.89
C LEU A 35 -1.72 -10.29 -12.36
N ASP A 36 -2.73 -11.11 -12.06
CA ASP A 36 -2.77 -12.53 -12.44
C ASP A 36 -2.76 -12.73 -13.97
N SER A 37 -3.38 -11.82 -14.73
CA SER A 37 -3.35 -11.82 -16.19
C SER A 37 -2.08 -11.21 -16.80
N SER A 38 -1.14 -10.76 -15.97
CA SER A 38 0.07 -10.04 -16.42
C SER A 38 1.26 -10.95 -16.68
N GLY A 39 1.15 -12.25 -16.35
CA GLY A 39 2.23 -13.22 -16.58
C GLY A 39 3.49 -12.96 -15.73
N LEU A 40 3.34 -12.30 -14.59
CA LEU A 40 4.43 -12.04 -13.66
C LEU A 40 4.82 -13.32 -12.92
N ASP A 41 6.10 -13.42 -12.57
CA ASP A 41 6.64 -14.54 -11.81
C ASP A 41 6.00 -14.64 -10.42
N GLU A 42 5.81 -15.86 -9.92
CA GLU A 42 5.17 -16.09 -8.62
C GLU A 42 5.95 -15.47 -7.46
N ALA A 43 7.28 -15.41 -7.54
CA ALA A 43 8.09 -14.75 -6.52
C ALA A 43 7.84 -13.24 -6.51
N LEU A 44 7.71 -12.63 -7.69
CA LEU A 44 7.43 -11.21 -7.83
C LEU A 44 6.02 -10.86 -7.33
N LEU A 45 5.02 -11.69 -7.66
CA LEU A 45 3.65 -11.54 -7.16
C LEU A 45 3.60 -11.66 -5.63
N LYS A 46 4.41 -12.56 -5.06
CA LYS A 46 4.53 -12.72 -3.61
C LYS A 46 5.13 -11.47 -2.95
N ASP A 47 6.20 -10.91 -3.51
CA ASP A 47 6.82 -9.68 -2.98
C ASP A 47 5.85 -8.50 -3.07
N ILE A 48 5.14 -8.35 -4.20
CA ILE A 48 4.11 -7.31 -4.35
C ILE A 48 3.01 -7.48 -3.28
N GLU A 49 2.49 -8.69 -3.09
CA GLU A 49 1.46 -8.98 -2.08
C GLU A 49 1.94 -8.63 -0.66
N MET A 50 3.22 -8.87 -0.35
CA MET A 50 3.82 -8.59 0.95
C MET A 50 3.87 -7.08 1.21
N TYR A 51 4.42 -6.29 0.27
CA TYR A 51 4.48 -4.84 0.39
C TYR A 51 3.09 -4.19 0.37
N LEU A 52 2.15 -4.75 -0.39
CA LEU A 52 0.78 -4.27 -0.44
C LEU A 52 0.01 -4.56 0.87
N THR A 53 0.30 -5.68 1.53
CA THR A 53 -0.21 -5.96 2.88
C THR A 53 0.33 -4.96 3.89
N ALA A 54 1.64 -4.69 3.89
CA ALA A 54 2.26 -3.69 4.78
C ALA A 54 1.72 -2.27 4.53
N HIS A 55 1.45 -1.93 3.27
CA HIS A 55 0.79 -0.68 2.90
C HIS A 55 -0.59 -0.55 3.55
N LEU A 56 -1.44 -1.57 3.45
CA LEU A 56 -2.79 -1.54 4.02
C LEU A 56 -2.77 -1.44 5.55
N ILE A 57 -1.83 -2.13 6.21
CA ILE A 57 -1.63 -2.02 7.67
C ILE A 57 -1.23 -0.59 8.05
N THR A 58 -0.29 0.00 7.30
CA THR A 58 0.17 1.38 7.56
C THR A 58 -0.97 2.38 7.38
N LEU A 59 -1.80 2.21 6.35
CA LEU A 59 -3.00 3.03 6.17
C LEU A 59 -3.99 2.87 7.32
N SER A 60 -4.20 1.65 7.81
CA SER A 60 -5.10 1.38 8.93
C SER A 60 -4.65 2.02 10.24
N ASN A 61 -3.34 2.15 10.45
CA ASN A 61 -2.77 2.76 11.66
C ASN A 61 -2.71 4.29 11.59
N GLY A 62 -3.01 4.89 10.43
CA GLY A 62 -2.86 6.31 10.17
C GLY A 62 -1.43 6.67 9.74
N ILE A 63 -1.31 7.53 8.73
CA ILE A 63 -0.01 8.01 8.26
C ILE A 63 0.43 9.17 9.17
N ILE A 64 1.32 8.91 10.13
CA ILE A 64 1.92 9.95 10.97
C ILE A 64 2.93 10.71 10.10
N GLU A 65 2.63 11.98 9.79
CA GLU A 65 3.44 12.79 8.88
C GLU A 65 4.64 13.47 9.57
N SER A 66 4.55 13.67 10.89
CA SER A 66 5.59 14.26 11.73
C SER A 66 5.25 13.95 13.19
N GLU A 67 6.17 13.30 13.91
CA GLU A 67 6.06 13.10 15.36
C GLU A 67 7.15 13.94 16.04
N LYS A 68 6.76 15.03 16.71
CA LYS A 68 7.68 15.88 17.49
C LYS A 68 7.39 15.67 18.98
N LEU A 69 8.31 15.01 19.69
CA LEU A 69 8.21 14.78 21.12
C LEU A 69 8.65 16.03 21.90
N GLY A 70 7.67 16.72 22.52
CA GLY A 70 7.78 18.01 23.23
C GLY A 70 6.40 18.71 23.31
N ASP A 71 6.33 20.04 23.22
CA ASP A 71 5.09 20.80 22.89
C ASP A 71 4.49 20.30 21.55
N ALA A 72 3.74 19.21 21.61
CA ALA A 72 3.49 18.35 20.47
C ALA A 72 2.31 18.83 19.61
N SER A 73 2.59 19.08 18.34
CA SER A 73 1.60 19.32 17.28
C SER A 73 1.53 18.09 16.39
N VAL A 74 0.31 17.58 16.19
CA VAL A 74 0.01 16.52 15.22
C VAL A 74 -0.51 17.19 13.94
N SER A 75 0.16 16.97 12.81
CA SER A 75 -0.30 17.41 11.50
C SER A 75 -0.64 16.19 10.65
N TYR A 76 -1.83 16.19 10.07
CA TYR A 76 -2.31 15.14 9.17
C TYR A 76 -2.13 15.59 7.72
N LYS A 77 -1.42 14.80 6.92
CA LYS A 77 -1.30 15.07 5.48
C LYS A 77 -2.64 14.88 4.80
N VAL A 78 -3.03 15.84 3.97
CA VAL A 78 -4.09 15.59 2.98
C VAL A 78 -3.51 14.58 1.99
N PRO A 79 -4.14 13.42 1.77
CA PRO A 79 -3.59 12.41 0.86
C PRO A 79 -3.40 13.02 -0.53
N ASN A 80 -2.20 12.88 -1.09
CA ASN A 80 -1.98 13.11 -2.51
C ASN A 80 -2.99 12.28 -3.31
N CYS A 81 -3.35 12.72 -4.51
CA CYS A 81 -4.31 12.04 -5.38
C CYS A 81 -3.96 10.57 -5.74
N ASN A 82 -2.82 10.06 -5.28
CA ASN A 82 -2.41 8.68 -5.39
C ASN A 82 -2.28 8.03 -4.00
N LEU A 83 -3.36 7.35 -3.58
CA LEU A 83 -3.45 6.66 -2.29
C LEU A 83 -2.41 5.55 -2.15
N LEU A 84 -2.04 4.87 -3.25
CA LEU A 84 -1.02 3.82 -3.21
C LEU A 84 0.36 4.39 -2.88
N MET A 85 0.68 5.57 -3.40
CA MET A 85 1.98 6.23 -3.16
C MET A 85 2.08 6.95 -1.81
N SER A 86 1.03 6.89 -0.99
CA SER A 86 0.95 7.60 0.31
C SER A 86 1.88 7.03 1.38
N THR A 87 2.38 5.81 1.20
CA THR A 87 3.29 5.15 2.15
C THR A 87 4.52 4.61 1.41
N TYR A 88 5.64 4.46 2.12
CA TYR A 88 6.86 3.84 1.58
C TYR A 88 6.61 2.45 0.99
N PHE A 89 5.81 1.60 1.67
CA PHE A 89 5.50 0.25 1.21
C PHE A 89 4.70 0.23 -0.10
N GLY A 90 3.76 1.15 -0.26
CA GLY A 90 2.99 1.27 -1.50
C GLY A 90 3.82 1.79 -2.68
N GLN A 91 4.84 2.62 -2.42
CA GLN A 91 5.81 3.03 -3.45
C GLN A 91 6.69 1.85 -3.89
N ILE A 92 7.16 1.01 -2.97
CA ILE A 92 7.90 -0.21 -3.31
C ILE A 92 7.02 -1.18 -4.11
N ALA A 93 5.78 -1.43 -3.66
CA ALA A 93 4.86 -2.30 -4.38
C ALA A 93 4.63 -1.82 -5.82
N SER A 94 4.52 -0.51 -6.03
CA SER A 94 4.40 0.06 -7.38
C SER A 94 5.70 -0.03 -8.20
N SER A 95 6.88 -0.01 -7.56
CA SER A 95 8.16 -0.16 -8.25
C SER A 95 8.45 -1.61 -8.64
N LEU A 96 7.91 -2.58 -7.88
CA LEU A 96 8.01 -4.00 -8.16
C LEU A 96 7.03 -4.46 -9.24
N ASP A 97 6.04 -3.63 -9.60
CA ASP A 97 5.10 -3.90 -10.69
C ASP A 97 5.58 -3.29 -12.02
N PRO A 98 6.23 -4.06 -12.90
CA PRO A 98 6.71 -3.56 -14.19
C PRO A 98 5.57 -3.25 -15.18
N THR A 99 4.33 -3.67 -14.88
CA THR A 99 3.16 -3.46 -15.76
C THR A 99 2.58 -2.05 -15.59
N GLY A 100 2.87 -1.38 -14.48
CA GLY A 100 2.31 -0.08 -14.12
C GLY A 100 0.80 -0.11 -13.78
N ILE A 101 0.20 -1.29 -13.65
CA ILE A 101 -1.23 -1.44 -13.31
C ILE A 101 -1.50 -0.87 -11.92
N LEU A 102 -0.62 -1.16 -10.94
CA LEU A 102 -0.74 -0.62 -9.58
C LEU A 102 -0.60 0.90 -9.56
N GLN A 103 0.34 1.45 -10.32
CA GLN A 103 0.55 2.89 -10.43
C GLN A 103 -0.68 3.60 -11.03
N ASN A 104 -1.35 2.96 -11.99
CA ASN A 104 -2.56 3.48 -12.62
C ASN A 104 -3.80 3.34 -11.72
N MET A 105 -3.87 2.36 -10.83
CA MET A 105 -4.94 2.27 -9.83
C MET A 105 -4.95 3.46 -8.88
N GLY A 106 -3.75 3.93 -8.51
CA GLY A 106 -3.57 5.12 -7.71
C GLY A 106 -4.03 6.42 -8.39
N LYS A 107 -4.10 6.45 -9.73
CA LYS A 107 -4.42 7.65 -10.51
C LYS A 107 -5.91 7.85 -10.78
N LYS A 108 -6.83 7.14 -10.11
CA LYS A 108 -8.27 7.31 -10.38
C LYS A 108 -8.67 8.76 -10.10
N SER A 109 -8.87 9.52 -11.18
CA SER A 109 -9.17 10.95 -11.18
C SER A 109 -10.47 11.22 -10.43
N ILE A 110 -10.35 11.56 -9.14
CA ILE A 110 -11.41 12.23 -8.40
C ILE A 110 -11.39 13.69 -8.85
N ILE A 111 -12.37 14.09 -9.65
CA ILE A 111 -12.62 15.49 -9.97
C ILE A 111 -13.11 16.15 -8.68
N PHE A 112 -12.18 16.62 -7.84
CA PHE A 112 -12.52 17.54 -6.77
C PHE A 112 -12.79 18.90 -7.41
N LYS A 113 -13.99 19.43 -7.17
CA LYS A 113 -14.33 20.84 -7.45
C LYS A 113 -13.36 21.72 -6.64
N GLY A 114 -12.19 22.05 -7.19
CA GLY A 114 -11.23 22.93 -6.54
C GLY A 114 -9.74 22.73 -6.83
N GLY A 115 -9.32 21.65 -7.51
CA GLY A 115 -7.89 21.50 -7.82
C GLY A 115 -7.60 20.27 -8.64
N VAL A 116 -7.07 20.48 -9.84
CA VAL A 116 -6.61 19.39 -10.71
C VAL A 116 -5.28 18.90 -10.14
N CYS A 117 -5.20 17.63 -9.78
CA CYS A 117 -3.91 16.97 -9.57
C CYS A 117 -3.27 16.75 -10.95
N SER A 118 -2.63 17.79 -11.47
CA SER A 118 -1.80 17.71 -12.68
C SER A 118 -0.39 17.24 -12.31
N HIS A 119 0.14 16.32 -13.12
CA HIS A 119 1.55 15.90 -13.08
C HIS A 119 2.47 17.10 -13.39
#